data_AF-A0A6A6QPH0-F1
#
_entry.id   AF-A0A6A6QPH0-F1
#
_cell.length_a   1.000
_cell.length_b   1.000
_cell.length_c   1.000
_cell.angle_alpha   90.00
_cell.angle_beta   90.00
_cell.angle_gamma   90.00
#
_symmetry.space_group_name_H-M   'P 1'
#
loop_
_entity.id
_entity.type
_entity.pdbx_description
1 polymer ?
#
loop_
_entity_poly.entity_id
_entity_poly.type
_entity_poly.pdbx_seq_one_letter_code
_entity_poly.pdbx_strand_id
1 'polypeptide(L)'
;MLRKSDWPALSQWADYIIFSSPVENDETNGIVLQALANAGKELGHWPERVEFAATMREGQTLLASANGRGVAWMLIDHKADLVLKKVEYVTVFRDDGNGERVSTLIFKITGV
;
A
#
# COMPACT_ATOMS: atom_id res chain seq x y z
N MET A 1 11.85 21.04 -19.55
CA MET A 1 10.64 21.13 -18.71
C MET A 1 9.56 20.30 -19.39
N LEU A 2 9.04 19.27 -18.73
CA LEU A 2 8.06 18.35 -19.32
C LEU A 2 6.70 19.02 -19.42
N ARG A 3 5.97 18.80 -20.52
CA ARG A 3 4.65 19.39 -20.76
C ARG A 3 3.56 18.44 -20.29
N LYS A 4 2.38 18.96 -19.95
CA LYS A 4 1.21 18.14 -19.58
C LYS A 4 0.83 17.11 -20.66
N SER A 5 1.13 17.39 -21.93
CA SER A 5 0.99 16.44 -23.05
C SER A 5 1.87 15.19 -22.95
N ASP A 6 2.96 15.28 -22.20
CA ASP A 6 3.94 14.20 -22.05
C ASP A 6 3.57 13.30 -20.85
N TRP A 7 2.61 13.72 -20.02
CA TRP A 7 2.12 13.00 -18.85
C TRP A 7 1.49 11.64 -19.15
N PRO A 8 0.69 11.45 -20.22
CA PRO A 8 0.15 10.13 -20.56
C PRO A 8 1.25 9.12 -20.91
N ALA A 9 2.35 9.56 -21.53
CA ALA A 9 3.47 8.69 -21.88
C ALA A 9 4.33 8.32 -20.65
N LEU A 10 4.53 9.27 -19.72
CA LEU A 10 5.30 9.03 -18.50
C LEU A 10 4.52 8.25 -17.43
N SER A 11 3.22 8.53 -17.31
CA SER A 11 2.33 7.85 -16.36
C SER A 11 2.29 6.35 -16.59
N GLN A 12 2.40 5.86 -17.84
CA GLN A 12 2.45 4.43 -18.12
C GLN A 12 3.62 3.73 -17.41
N TRP A 13 4.80 4.33 -17.40
CA TRP A 13 6.05 3.74 -16.87
C TRP A 13 6.40 4.18 -15.45
N ALA A 14 5.65 5.13 -14.89
CA ALA A 14 5.89 5.63 -13.53
C ALA A 14 5.40 4.64 -12.47
N ASP A 15 6.27 4.37 -11.50
CA ASP A 15 5.92 3.71 -10.24
C ASP A 15 5.45 4.77 -9.24
N TYR A 16 4.41 4.45 -8.49
CA TYR A 16 3.83 5.32 -7.47
C TYR A 16 3.88 4.62 -6.11
N ILE A 17 3.98 5.43 -5.05
CA ILE A 17 3.95 4.96 -3.68
C ILE A 17 2.84 5.71 -2.95
N ILE A 18 1.95 4.98 -2.28
CA ILE A 18 0.96 5.56 -1.37
C ILE A 18 1.30 5.15 0.04
N PHE A 19 1.29 6.12 0.94
CA PHE A 19 1.52 5.93 2.36
C PHE A 19 0.20 6.05 3.14
N SER A 20 -0.01 5.15 4.08
CA SER A 20 -0.97 5.32 5.18
C SER A 20 -0.19 5.25 6.49
N SER A 21 0.15 6.42 7.04
CA SER A 21 0.97 6.56 8.26
C SER A 21 0.41 7.65 9.19
N PRO A 22 0.12 7.33 10.46
CA PRO A 22 -0.17 5.99 10.94
C PRO A 22 -1.52 5.47 10.43
N VAL A 23 -1.73 4.16 10.44
CA VAL A 23 -3.07 3.58 10.35
C VAL A 23 -3.72 3.67 11.73
N GLU A 24 -4.64 4.60 11.89
CA GLU A 24 -5.42 4.78 13.15
C GLU A 24 -6.65 3.87 13.24
N ASN A 25 -7.02 3.21 12.14
CA ASN A 25 -8.21 2.38 12.09
C ASN A 25 -7.96 1.00 12.69
N ASP A 26 -8.67 0.67 13.78
CA ASP A 26 -8.53 -0.60 14.51
C ASP A 26 -8.85 -1.84 13.65
N GLU A 27 -9.82 -1.75 12.73
CA GLU A 27 -10.16 -2.84 11.81
C GLU A 27 -8.97 -3.16 10.89
N THR A 28 -8.36 -2.15 10.27
CA THR A 28 -7.16 -2.31 9.45
C THR A 28 -5.99 -2.84 10.29
N ASN A 29 -5.78 -2.33 11.51
CA ASN A 29 -4.72 -2.84 12.40
C ASN A 29 -4.94 -4.33 12.74
N GLY A 30 -6.18 -4.75 12.99
CA GLY A 30 -6.54 -6.17 13.18
C GLY A 30 -6.22 -7.02 11.95
N ILE A 31 -6.53 -6.52 10.75
CA ILE A 31 -6.19 -7.18 9.47
C ILE A 31 -4.67 -7.29 9.28
N VAL A 32 -3.91 -6.26 9.62
CA VAL A 32 -2.44 -6.27 9.55
C VAL A 32 -1.86 -7.34 10.46
N LEU A 33 -2.29 -7.38 11.72
CA LEU A 33 -1.84 -8.39 12.68
C LEU A 33 -2.19 -9.80 12.21
N GLN A 34 -3.39 -9.99 11.64
CA GLN A 34 -3.80 -11.29 11.10
C GLN A 34 -2.94 -11.72 9.90
N ALA A 35 -2.62 -10.80 8.99
CA ALA A 35 -1.76 -11.07 7.83
C ALA A 35 -0.33 -11.46 8.26
N LEU A 36 0.22 -10.75 9.25
CA LEU A 36 1.53 -11.05 9.84
C LEU A 36 1.54 -12.41 10.54
N ALA A 37 0.54 -12.68 11.38
CA ALA A 37 0.41 -13.95 12.09
C ALA A 37 0.30 -15.14 11.12
N ASN A 38 -0.48 -15.00 10.05
CA ASN A 38 -0.61 -16.00 8.99
C ASN A 38 0.71 -16.31 8.28
N ALA A 39 1.60 -15.32 8.18
CA ALA A 39 2.92 -15.48 7.58
C ALA A 39 4.02 -15.90 8.58
N GLY A 40 3.69 -16.07 9.87
CA GLY A 40 4.68 -16.30 10.92
C GLY A 40 5.66 -15.13 11.06
N LYS A 41 5.19 -13.90 10.85
CA LYS A 41 5.97 -12.66 10.93
C LYS A 41 5.46 -11.79 12.07
N GLU A 42 6.32 -10.88 12.52
CA GLU A 42 5.98 -9.89 13.53
C GLU A 42 6.01 -8.49 12.94
N LEU A 43 5.30 -7.56 13.57
CA LEU A 43 5.31 -6.15 13.17
C LEU A 43 6.61 -5.51 13.65
N GLY A 44 7.60 -5.48 12.76
CA GLY A 44 8.89 -4.81 12.96
C GLY A 44 8.85 -3.31 12.66
N HIS A 45 9.89 -2.60 13.08
CA HIS A 45 10.13 -1.20 12.72
C HIS A 45 10.78 -1.11 11.32
N TRP A 46 10.98 0.10 10.79
CA TRP A 46 11.89 0.24 9.66
C TRP A 46 13.35 0.02 10.14
N PRO A 47 14.21 -0.78 9.47
CA PRO A 47 14.05 -1.39 8.15
C PRO A 47 13.48 -2.81 8.11
N GLU A 48 13.13 -3.39 9.26
CA GLU A 48 12.58 -4.75 9.48
C GLU A 48 11.13 -4.94 8.98
N ARG A 49 10.68 -4.06 8.08
CA ARG A 49 9.37 -4.11 7.43
C ARG A 49 9.10 -5.46 6.78
N VAL A 50 7.83 -5.81 6.66
CA VAL A 50 7.39 -7.01 5.94
C VAL A 50 6.71 -6.59 4.64
N GLU A 51 7.10 -7.21 3.53
CA GLU A 51 6.54 -6.92 2.21
C GLU A 51 5.73 -8.11 1.72
N PHE A 52 4.46 -7.86 1.40
CA PHE A 52 3.56 -8.84 0.81
C PHE A 52 3.23 -8.45 -0.63
N ALA A 53 3.63 -9.27 -1.59
CA ALA A 53 3.13 -9.18 -2.96
C ALA A 53 1.59 -9.25 -2.97
N ALA A 54 0.97 -8.43 -3.82
CA ALA A 54 -0.48 -8.31 -3.92
C ALA A 54 -1.17 -9.60 -4.42
N THR A 55 -0.39 -10.53 -4.96
CA THR A 55 -0.84 -11.85 -5.42
C THR A 55 -0.85 -12.92 -4.32
N MET A 56 -0.18 -12.68 -3.18
CA MET A 56 -0.21 -13.59 -2.03
C MET A 56 -1.45 -13.34 -1.19
N ARG A 57 -1.89 -14.37 -0.46
CA ARG A 57 -3.09 -14.31 0.38
C ARG A 57 -3.03 -13.17 1.40
N GLU A 58 -1.87 -12.96 2.01
CA GLU A 58 -1.63 -11.91 3.00
C GLU A 58 -1.71 -10.51 2.34
N GLY A 59 -1.13 -10.36 1.14
CA GLY A 59 -1.27 -9.13 0.35
C GLY A 59 -2.72 -8.84 -0.05
N GLN A 60 -3.47 -9.86 -0.48
CA GLN A 60 -4.91 -9.75 -0.79
C GLN A 60 -5.73 -9.38 0.45
N THR A 61 -5.38 -9.93 1.62
CA THR A 61 -6.03 -9.61 2.89
C THR A 61 -5.82 -8.12 3.22
N LEU A 62 -4.59 -7.60 3.06
CA LEU A 62 -4.29 -6.19 3.27
C LEU A 62 -5.00 -5.27 2.25
N LEU A 63 -5.11 -5.68 0.98
CA LEU A 63 -5.87 -4.95 -0.03
C LEU A 63 -7.37 -4.88 0.30
N ALA A 64 -7.90 -5.88 1.00
CA ALA A 64 -9.29 -5.90 1.43
C ALA A 64 -9.58 -4.97 2.62
N SER A 65 -8.56 -4.44 3.32
CA SER A 65 -8.72 -3.49 4.42
C SER A 65 -9.32 -2.14 3.98
N ALA A 66 -9.75 -1.31 4.93
CA ALA A 66 -10.25 0.03 4.61
C ALA A 66 -9.24 0.89 3.83
N ASN A 67 -7.96 0.84 4.22
CA ASN A 67 -6.87 1.56 3.54
C ASN A 67 -6.62 0.99 2.14
N GLY A 68 -6.63 -0.34 1.98
CA GLY A 68 -6.50 -0.99 0.68
C GLY A 68 -7.65 -0.65 -0.28
N ARG A 69 -8.89 -0.63 0.22
CA ARG A 69 -10.07 -0.19 -0.54
C ARG A 69 -9.97 1.28 -0.94
N GLY A 70 -9.45 2.15 -0.07
CA GLY A 70 -9.21 3.56 -0.38
C GLY A 70 -8.21 3.75 -1.53
N VAL A 71 -7.12 2.97 -1.53
CA VAL A 71 -6.16 2.94 -2.65
C VAL A 71 -6.82 2.47 -3.94
N ALA A 72 -7.62 1.40 -3.88
CA ALA A 72 -8.34 0.90 -5.04
C ALA A 72 -9.30 1.95 -5.62
N TRP A 73 -10.07 2.65 -4.77
CA TRP A 73 -10.93 3.76 -5.17
C TRP A 73 -10.15 4.87 -5.85
N MET A 74 -9.03 5.31 -5.27
CA MET A 74 -8.19 6.35 -5.87
C MET A 74 -7.72 5.94 -7.27
N LEU A 75 -7.27 4.70 -7.45
CA LEU A 75 -6.82 4.18 -8.75
C LEU A 75 -7.96 4.10 -9.78
N ILE A 76 -9.18 3.76 -9.35
CA ILE A 76 -10.35 3.70 -10.22
C ILE A 76 -10.75 5.12 -10.66
N ASP A 77 -10.85 6.05 -9.71
CA ASP A 77 -11.30 7.42 -9.99
C ASP A 77 -10.31 8.21 -10.85
N HIS A 78 -9.01 7.93 -10.71
CA HIS A 78 -7.95 8.60 -11.46
C HIS A 78 -7.42 7.76 -12.63
N LYS A 79 -8.15 6.74 -13.08
CA LYS A 79 -7.72 5.85 -14.17
C LYS A 79 -7.37 6.60 -15.46
N ALA A 80 -8.05 7.72 -15.74
CA ALA A 80 -7.77 8.55 -16.91
C ALA A 80 -6.37 9.21 -16.84
N ASP A 81 -5.92 9.57 -15.65
CA ASP A 81 -4.65 10.27 -15.42
C ASP A 81 -3.49 9.32 -15.11
N LEU A 82 -3.78 8.17 -14.47
CA LEU A 82 -2.80 7.18 -14.03
C LEU A 82 -2.63 6.02 -15.01
N VAL A 83 -3.50 5.88 -16.01
CA VAL A 83 -3.57 4.73 -16.92
C VAL A 83 -3.86 3.44 -16.13
N LEU A 84 -3.70 2.26 -16.75
CA LEU A 84 -3.90 0.99 -16.08
C LEU A 84 -2.76 0.73 -15.07
N LYS A 85 -3.12 0.78 -13.79
CA LYS A 85 -2.22 0.56 -12.65
C LYS A 85 -2.70 -0.58 -11.78
N LYS A 86 -1.77 -1.20 -11.09
CA LYS A 86 -2.02 -2.24 -10.08
C LYS A 86 -1.16 -2.00 -8.84
N VAL A 87 -1.64 -2.46 -7.69
CA VAL A 87 -0.78 -2.62 -6.51
C VAL A 87 0.09 -3.85 -6.74
N GLU A 88 1.40 -3.71 -6.61
CA GLU A 88 2.38 -4.78 -6.74
C GLU A 88 2.74 -5.38 -5.38
N TYR A 89 2.97 -4.52 -4.38
CA TYR A 89 3.31 -4.91 -3.02
C TYR A 89 2.60 -4.02 -2.00
N VAL A 90 2.28 -4.62 -0.86
CA VAL A 90 1.89 -3.91 0.36
C VAL A 90 2.97 -4.17 1.40
N THR A 91 3.60 -3.09 1.85
CA THR A 91 4.67 -3.12 2.85
C THR A 91 4.13 -2.63 4.17
N VAL A 92 4.40 -3.38 5.24
CA VAL A 92 3.90 -3.12 6.58
C VAL A 92 5.05 -2.99 7.57
N PHE A 93 4.98 -1.99 8.44
CA PHE A 93 5.94 -1.78 9.53
C PHE A 93 5.29 -0.92 10.62
N ARG A 94 5.93 -0.86 11.78
CA ARG A 94 5.55 0.07 12.85
C ARG A 94 6.24 1.42 12.62
N ASP A 95 5.47 2.50 12.72
CA ASP A 95 6.02 3.86 12.76
C ASP A 95 6.81 4.09 14.07
N ASP A 96 7.90 4.86 14.01
CA ASP A 96 8.71 5.24 15.17
C ASP A 96 8.11 6.43 15.95
N GLY A 97 6.90 6.86 15.58
CA GLY A 97 6.18 7.96 16.22
C GLY A 97 5.89 7.74 17.72
N ASN A 98 5.62 8.84 18.42
CA ASN A 98 5.24 8.82 19.84
C ASN A 98 3.78 8.35 20.01
N GLY A 99 3.55 7.05 20.24
CA GLY A 99 2.20 6.53 20.48
C GLY A 99 2.09 5.02 20.62
N GLU A 100 0.86 4.55 20.88
CA GLU A 100 0.51 3.12 20.87
C GLU A 100 0.82 2.50 19.48
N ARG A 101 1.13 1.21 19.46
CA ARG A 101 1.72 0.44 18.36
C ARG A 101 0.89 0.46 17.06
N VAL A 102 0.92 1.57 16.32
CA VAL A 102 0.19 1.73 15.06
C VAL A 102 1.00 1.22 13.88
N SER A 103 0.32 0.53 12.96
CA SER A 103 0.93 0.06 11.72
C SER A 103 0.97 1.18 10.68
N THR A 104 1.97 1.13 9.81
CA THR A 104 2.07 1.92 8.59
C THR A 104 1.98 0.98 7.40
N LEU A 105 1.19 1.38 6.40
CA LEU A 105 1.07 0.67 5.13
C LEU A 105 1.69 1.51 4.02
N ILE A 106 2.49 0.87 3.19
CA ILE A 106 2.97 1.42 1.93
C ILE A 106 2.46 0.54 0.79
N PHE A 107 1.77 1.15 -0.16
CA PHE A 107 1.30 0.48 -1.37
C PHE A 107 2.21 0.87 -2.54
N LYS A 108 2.96 -0.10 -3.06
CA LYS A 108 3.75 0.08 -4.29
C LYS A 108 2.83 -0.17 -5.48
N ILE A 109 2.73 0.81 -6.38
CA ILE A 109 1.83 0.79 -7.52
C ILE A 109 2.65 0.88 -8.79
N THR A 110 2.38 -0.01 -9.74
CA THR A 110 3.13 -0.12 -10.99
C THR A 110 2.19 -0.16 -12.20
N GLY A 111 2.76 0.10 -13.38
CA GLY A 111 2.09 -0.15 -14.66
C GLY A 111 1.71 -1.62 -14.83
N VAL A 112 0.65 -1.87 -15.59
CA VAL A 112 0.32 -3.23 -16.09
C VAL A 112 1.06 -3.51 -17.39
#